data_AF-A0A2P6FCI1-F1
#
_entry.id   AF-A0A2P6FCI1-F1
#
_cell.length_a   1.000
_cell.length_b   1.000
_cell.length_c   1.000
_cell.angle_alpha   90.00
_cell.angle_beta   90.00
_cell.angle_gamma   90.00
#
_symmetry.space_group_name_H-M   'P 1'
#
loop_
_entity.id
_entity.type
_entity.pdbx_description
1 polymer ?
#
loop_
_entity_poly.entity_id
_entity_poly.type
_entity_poly.pdbx_seq_one_letter_code
_entity_poly.pdbx_strand_id
1 'polypeptide(L)'
;MRINLHQHTIAVKTGETNNRNLDISNQHNVDLFVSNLERWEVGILAITNHNLFDLEQFNFLEDIVQSKGILLLPGIEIDIEDSEGKIHNMNIIVSNEDKKIWDEFVLSLNITDPNNFSIPVYALTQKLSKFNKICLIPNNQKGGKELPKDDYNLFSDENSIYFFETTNLDSSRILAHKGIPAICGSDEKDILNPQYNKIPDIHIKIDSFTSLINFFKKDLNFMKNKLSEKLFGTISIHPSTWQDAIKVPLYYDTNIIIGSRGSGKSIILEEIKKEVERVKNIKIDLYDHKDDNYNRLLKELESQFLNPIDLNSEIQNLNILLKNSNLPKLDEVVTNYINMVSFCNTNKVSKYIFWQEFNVQGIDTQMLYKNPEQCINEMKKLYTDKCNLEESLNILDKNKINLNDTNYVIGMARVFWTNFM
;
A
#
# COMPACT_ATOMS: atom_id res chain seq x y z
N MET A 1 11.87 -7.80 4.41
CA MET A 1 10.82 -8.79 4.74
C MET A 1 9.45 -8.23 4.42
N ARG A 2 8.55 -9.08 3.93
CA ARG A 2 7.17 -8.72 3.57
C ARG A 2 6.18 -9.18 4.65
N ILE A 3 5.09 -8.43 4.79
CA ILE A 3 3.96 -8.77 5.67
C ILE A 3 2.76 -9.09 4.78
N ASN A 4 2.38 -10.37 4.69
CA ASN A 4 1.17 -10.79 3.98
C ASN A 4 0.11 -11.22 5.00
N LEU A 5 -1.00 -10.49 5.08
CA LEU A 5 -2.05 -10.73 6.05
C LEU A 5 -3.34 -11.28 5.42
N HIS A 6 -3.30 -11.65 4.14
CA HIS A 6 -4.44 -12.17 3.40
C HIS A 6 -3.98 -13.29 2.48
N GLN A 7 -4.05 -14.53 2.98
CA GLN A 7 -3.68 -15.72 2.25
C GLN A 7 -4.69 -16.83 2.48
N HIS A 8 -5.14 -17.44 1.39
CA HIS A 8 -5.95 -18.65 1.44
C HIS A 8 -5.08 -19.88 1.17
N THR A 9 -5.40 -20.96 1.88
CA THR A 9 -4.81 -22.30 1.76
C THR A 9 -5.85 -23.37 1.44
N ILE A 10 -7.14 -23.02 1.50
CA ILE A 10 -8.26 -23.90 1.19
C ILE A 10 -9.28 -23.10 0.38
N ALA A 11 -9.69 -23.65 -0.75
CA ALA A 11 -10.80 -23.12 -1.54
C ALA A 11 -12.12 -23.57 -0.90
N VAL A 12 -12.90 -22.64 -0.34
CA VAL A 12 -14.08 -22.98 0.48
C VAL A 12 -15.39 -22.64 -0.23
N LYS A 13 -15.50 -21.45 -0.82
CA LYS A 13 -16.72 -21.00 -1.51
C LYS A 13 -16.72 -21.39 -2.98
N THR A 14 -17.92 -21.42 -3.55
CA THR A 14 -18.18 -21.66 -4.96
C THR A 14 -17.54 -20.56 -5.81
N GLY A 15 -16.78 -20.96 -6.83
CA GLY A 15 -16.10 -20.03 -7.75
C GLY A 15 -14.69 -19.64 -7.30
N GLU A 16 -14.23 -20.10 -6.14
CA GLU A 16 -12.81 -20.01 -5.79
C GLU A 16 -11.96 -20.90 -6.69
N THR A 17 -10.74 -20.45 -6.98
CA THR A 17 -9.80 -21.24 -7.77
C THR A 17 -9.24 -22.39 -6.93
N ASN A 18 -9.13 -23.57 -7.55
CA ASN A 18 -8.49 -24.73 -6.93
C ASN A 18 -7.00 -24.48 -6.65
N ASN A 19 -6.38 -23.49 -7.29
CA ASN A 19 -4.98 -23.12 -7.02
C ASN A 19 -4.76 -22.51 -5.62
N ARG A 20 -5.84 -22.22 -4.87
CA ARG A 20 -5.75 -21.86 -3.44
C ARG A 20 -5.49 -23.06 -2.54
N ASN A 21 -5.82 -24.28 -2.99
CA ASN A 21 -5.72 -25.47 -2.15
C ASN A 21 -4.26 -25.90 -1.98
N LEU A 22 -3.79 -25.85 -0.74
CA LEU A 22 -2.54 -26.47 -0.33
C LEU A 22 -2.82 -27.89 0.19
N ASP A 23 -2.44 -28.89 -0.60
CA ASP A 23 -2.46 -30.29 -0.17
C ASP A 23 -1.26 -30.56 0.76
N ILE A 24 -1.51 -30.54 2.07
CA ILE A 24 -0.50 -30.80 3.11
C ILE A 24 -0.03 -32.26 3.15
N SER A 25 -0.75 -33.19 2.51
CA SER A 25 -0.30 -34.59 2.38
C SER A 25 0.77 -34.77 1.30
N ASN A 26 0.88 -33.79 0.41
CA ASN A 26 1.88 -33.77 -0.66
C ASN A 26 3.09 -32.90 -0.26
N GLN A 27 4.17 -33.57 0.17
CA GLN A 27 5.39 -32.89 0.61
C GLN A 27 5.97 -31.93 -0.44
N HIS A 28 5.86 -32.24 -1.73
CA HIS A 28 6.35 -31.36 -2.79
C HIS A 28 5.61 -30.02 -2.82
N ASN A 29 4.28 -30.04 -2.62
CA ASN A 29 3.47 -28.82 -2.57
C ASN A 29 3.84 -27.95 -1.35
N VAL A 30 4.04 -28.59 -0.20
CA VAL A 30 4.47 -27.92 1.03
C VAL A 30 5.85 -27.29 0.85
N ASP A 31 6.82 -28.04 0.32
CA ASP A 31 8.19 -27.54 0.08
C ASP A 31 8.19 -26.37 -0.91
N LEU A 32 7.38 -26.45 -1.97
CA LEU A 32 7.25 -25.38 -2.96
C LEU A 32 6.63 -24.12 -2.33
N PHE A 33 5.57 -24.27 -1.54
CA PHE A 33 4.94 -23.17 -0.81
C PHE A 33 5.95 -22.47 0.11
N VAL A 34 6.67 -23.22 0.95
CA VAL A 34 7.69 -22.67 1.87
C VAL A 34 8.83 -22.00 1.10
N SER A 35 9.32 -22.63 0.03
CA SER A 35 10.40 -22.08 -0.81
C SER A 35 9.98 -20.77 -1.46
N ASN A 36 8.70 -20.64 -1.87
CA ASN A 36 8.18 -19.39 -2.40
C ASN A 36 8.11 -18.30 -1.33
N LEU A 37 7.68 -18.61 -0.11
CA LEU A 37 7.70 -17.63 0.99
C LEU A 37 9.12 -17.12 1.27
N GLU A 38 10.12 -18.02 1.30
CA GLU A 38 11.53 -17.66 1.46
C GLU A 38 12.04 -16.81 0.29
N ARG A 39 11.75 -17.23 -0.95
CA ARG A 39 12.14 -16.51 -2.18
C ARG A 39 11.59 -15.08 -2.23
N TRP A 40 10.35 -14.90 -1.79
CA TRP A 40 9.69 -13.61 -1.71
C TRP A 40 9.95 -12.88 -0.39
N GLU A 41 10.83 -13.38 0.47
CA GLU A 41 11.17 -12.78 1.76
C GLU A 41 9.96 -12.47 2.65
N VAL A 42 8.92 -13.31 2.60
CA VAL A 42 7.74 -13.17 3.46
C VAL A 42 8.15 -13.50 4.89
N GLY A 43 8.10 -12.51 5.77
CA GLY A 43 8.45 -12.68 7.19
C GLY A 43 7.23 -12.91 8.08
N ILE A 44 6.06 -12.46 7.65
CA ILE A 44 4.79 -12.66 8.36
C ILE A 44 3.74 -13.08 7.34
N LEU A 45 3.01 -14.15 7.65
CA LEU A 45 1.91 -14.68 6.86
C LEU A 45 0.68 -14.90 7.75
N ALA A 46 -0.50 -14.42 7.38
CA ALA A 46 -1.74 -14.83 8.01
C ALA A 46 -2.54 -15.75 7.09
N ILE A 47 -3.06 -16.86 7.63
CA ILE A 47 -3.98 -17.74 6.90
C ILE A 47 -5.41 -17.30 7.21
N THR A 48 -6.16 -16.90 6.18
CA THR A 48 -7.48 -16.29 6.30
C THR A 48 -8.46 -16.92 5.31
N ASN A 49 -8.66 -18.23 5.39
CA ASN A 49 -9.65 -18.93 4.55
C ASN A 49 -11.05 -18.35 4.72
N HIS A 50 -11.85 -18.38 3.65
CA HIS A 50 -13.20 -17.84 3.68
C HIS A 50 -14.10 -18.65 4.62
N ASN A 51 -14.62 -18.03 5.67
CA ASN A 51 -15.57 -18.62 6.62
C ASN A 51 -15.09 -19.97 7.23
N LEU A 52 -13.77 -20.22 7.23
CA LEU A 52 -13.15 -21.45 7.72
C LEU A 52 -11.82 -21.12 8.40
N PHE A 53 -11.57 -21.75 9.54
CA PHE A 53 -10.24 -21.85 10.12
C PHE A 53 -9.96 -23.34 10.35
N ASP A 54 -8.89 -23.84 9.74
CA ASP A 54 -8.46 -25.23 9.88
C ASP A 54 -7.27 -25.27 10.85
N LEU A 55 -7.54 -25.57 12.11
CA LEU A 55 -6.51 -25.61 13.16
C LEU A 55 -5.46 -26.69 12.90
N GLU A 56 -5.83 -27.83 12.30
CA GLU A 56 -4.89 -28.92 12.00
C GLU A 56 -3.91 -28.49 10.92
N GLN A 57 -4.42 -27.99 9.79
CA GLN A 57 -3.59 -27.44 8.72
C GLN A 57 -2.73 -26.28 9.23
N PHE A 58 -3.30 -25.39 10.05
CA PHE A 58 -2.56 -24.26 10.61
C PHE A 58 -1.36 -24.72 11.45
N ASN A 59 -1.56 -25.64 12.40
CA ASN A 59 -0.49 -26.14 13.25
C ASN A 59 0.61 -26.84 12.43
N PHE A 60 0.22 -27.64 11.44
CA PHE A 60 1.16 -28.30 10.55
C PHE A 60 2.06 -27.29 9.82
N LEU A 61 1.48 -26.22 9.27
CA LEU A 61 2.24 -25.20 8.56
C LEU A 61 3.10 -24.35 9.50
N GLU A 62 2.57 -24.01 10.68
CA GLU A 62 3.26 -23.22 11.71
C GLU A 62 4.60 -23.84 12.08
N ASP A 63 4.61 -25.16 12.38
CA ASP A 63 5.82 -25.90 12.75
C ASP A 63 6.89 -25.83 11.65
N ILE A 64 6.49 -25.87 10.39
CA ILE A 64 7.40 -25.86 9.24
C ILE A 64 7.97 -24.45 9.02
N VAL A 65 7.11 -23.43 8.94
CA VAL A 65 7.53 -22.07 8.56
C VAL A 65 8.23 -21.35 9.72
N GLN A 66 7.92 -21.70 10.97
CA GLN A 66 8.61 -21.14 12.14
C GLN A 66 10.10 -21.49 12.12
N SER A 67 10.47 -22.69 11.64
CA SER A 67 11.88 -23.09 11.46
C SER A 67 12.64 -22.21 10.46
N LYS A 68 11.90 -21.53 9.56
CA LYS A 68 12.43 -20.56 8.58
C LYS A 68 12.40 -19.11 9.08
N GLY A 69 11.96 -18.88 10.31
CA GLY A 69 11.84 -17.54 10.88
C GLY A 69 10.65 -16.74 10.32
N ILE A 70 9.64 -17.43 9.79
CA ILE A 70 8.39 -16.83 9.31
C ILE A 70 7.35 -16.92 10.42
N LEU A 71 6.73 -15.80 10.77
CA LEU A 71 5.62 -15.75 11.71
C LEU A 71 4.31 -16.07 10.97
N LEU A 72 3.77 -17.27 11.18
CA LEU A 72 2.42 -17.62 10.71
C LEU A 72 1.39 -17.11 11.72
N LEU A 73 0.29 -16.51 11.28
CA LEU A 73 -0.75 -15.96 12.17
C LEU A 73 -2.12 -16.60 11.87
N PRO A 74 -2.87 -17.01 12.90
CA PRO A 74 -4.21 -17.56 12.72
C PRO A 74 -5.22 -16.46 12.35
N GLY A 75 -6.11 -16.76 11.42
CA GLY A 75 -7.17 -15.84 11.03
C GLY A 75 -8.31 -16.50 10.26
N ILE A 76 -9.24 -15.66 9.81
CA ILE A 76 -10.39 -16.04 8.97
C ILE A 76 -10.77 -14.85 8.10
N GLU A 77 -11.18 -15.07 6.86
CA GLU A 77 -11.91 -14.05 6.11
C GLU A 77 -13.42 -14.33 6.24
N ILE A 78 -14.09 -13.54 7.07
CA ILE A 78 -15.50 -13.73 7.40
C ILE A 78 -16.39 -12.81 6.57
N ASP A 79 -17.53 -13.33 6.09
CA ASP A 79 -18.58 -12.49 5.52
C ASP A 79 -19.35 -11.78 6.65
N ILE A 80 -19.43 -10.45 6.57
CA ILE A 80 -20.13 -9.60 7.54
C ILE A 80 -21.27 -8.85 6.86
N GLU A 81 -22.35 -8.61 7.60
CA GLU A 81 -23.46 -7.77 7.16
C GLU A 81 -23.34 -6.37 7.79
N ASP A 82 -23.31 -5.34 6.95
CA ASP A 82 -23.29 -3.93 7.38
C ASP A 82 -24.63 -3.49 7.97
N SER A 83 -24.67 -2.29 8.54
CA SER A 83 -25.89 -1.68 9.09
C SER A 83 -26.99 -1.41 8.05
N GLU A 84 -26.67 -1.48 6.76
CA GLU A 84 -27.58 -1.32 5.62
C GLU A 84 -28.01 -2.66 4.99
N GLY A 85 -27.61 -3.79 5.57
CA GLY A 85 -27.95 -5.13 5.09
C GLY A 85 -27.11 -5.64 3.92
N LYS A 86 -25.93 -5.07 3.67
CA LYS A 86 -25.01 -5.50 2.61
C LYS A 86 -23.91 -6.39 3.14
N ILE A 87 -23.52 -7.35 2.31
CA ILE A 87 -22.46 -8.31 2.65
C ILE A 87 -21.11 -7.80 2.21
N HIS A 88 -20.17 -7.80 3.15
CA HIS A 88 -18.77 -7.47 3.00
C HIS A 88 -17.92 -8.65 3.44
N ASN A 89 -16.65 -8.65 3.04
CA ASN A 89 -15.67 -9.57 3.62
C ASN A 89 -14.75 -8.81 4.58
N MET A 90 -14.27 -9.49 5.61
CA MET A 90 -13.28 -8.96 6.55
C MET A 90 -12.33 -10.05 7.01
N ASN A 91 -11.03 -9.81 6.91
CA ASN A 91 -10.03 -10.67 7.54
C ASN A 91 -9.93 -10.31 9.03
N ILE A 92 -9.98 -11.30 9.90
CA ILE A 92 -9.69 -11.15 11.33
C ILE A 92 -8.53 -12.07 11.67
N ILE A 93 -7.48 -11.50 12.26
CA ILE A 93 -6.22 -12.19 12.54
C ILE A 93 -5.93 -11.99 14.03
N VAL A 94 -5.57 -13.08 14.72
CA VAL A 94 -5.32 -13.07 16.17
C VAL A 94 -3.92 -13.58 16.50
N SER A 95 -3.56 -13.52 17.78
CA SER A 95 -2.29 -14.06 18.27
C SER A 95 -2.25 -15.59 18.17
N ASN A 96 -1.06 -16.15 17.94
CA ASN A 96 -0.80 -17.60 18.01
C ASN A 96 -1.18 -18.19 19.38
N GLU A 97 -1.07 -17.41 20.46
CA GLU A 97 -1.45 -17.82 21.81
C GLU A 97 -2.96 -18.12 21.92
N ASP A 98 -3.78 -17.42 21.11
CA ASP A 98 -5.24 -17.53 21.11
C ASP A 98 -5.75 -18.58 20.13
N LYS A 99 -4.90 -19.25 19.33
CA LYS A 99 -5.34 -20.11 18.20
C LYS A 99 -6.37 -21.19 18.56
N LYS A 100 -6.31 -21.75 19.76
CA LYS A 100 -7.30 -22.75 20.23
C LYS A 100 -8.64 -22.12 20.58
N ILE A 101 -8.62 -21.00 21.30
CA ILE A 101 -9.83 -20.25 21.66
C ILE A 101 -10.44 -19.61 20.41
N TRP A 102 -9.60 -19.29 19.43
CA TRP A 102 -9.99 -18.82 18.10
C TRP A 102 -10.73 -19.91 17.32
N ASP A 103 -10.19 -21.13 17.27
CA ASP A 103 -10.85 -22.29 16.67
C ASP A 103 -12.23 -22.56 17.29
N GLU A 104 -12.31 -22.59 18.62
CA GLU A 104 -13.58 -22.71 19.36
C GLU A 104 -14.56 -21.58 19.00
N PHE A 105 -14.07 -20.35 18.85
CA PHE A 105 -14.89 -19.22 18.42
C PHE A 105 -15.42 -19.42 17.00
N VAL A 106 -14.58 -19.80 16.03
CA VAL A 106 -14.99 -20.04 14.64
C VAL A 106 -16.02 -21.17 14.56
N LEU A 107 -15.80 -22.27 15.28
CA LEU A 107 -16.77 -23.38 15.38
C LEU A 107 -18.11 -22.91 15.96
N SER A 108 -18.08 -22.01 16.96
CA SER A 108 -19.29 -21.46 17.58
C SER A 108 -20.16 -20.59 16.63
N LEU A 109 -19.60 -20.18 15.49
CA LEU A 109 -20.36 -19.48 14.45
C LEU A 109 -21.34 -20.41 13.71
N ASN A 110 -21.20 -21.73 13.86
CA ASN A 110 -22.07 -22.76 13.26
C ASN A 110 -22.24 -22.57 11.74
N ILE A 111 -21.13 -22.33 11.04
CA ILE A 111 -21.10 -22.13 9.59
C ILE A 111 -21.33 -23.49 8.91
N THR A 112 -22.57 -23.75 8.47
CA THR A 112 -22.92 -25.00 7.77
C THR A 112 -22.74 -24.91 6.26
N ASP A 113 -22.94 -23.73 5.68
CA ASP A 113 -22.70 -23.44 4.27
C ASP A 113 -21.91 -22.12 4.16
N PRO A 114 -20.61 -22.21 3.87
CA PRO A 114 -19.75 -21.04 3.70
C PRO A 114 -20.22 -20.07 2.62
N ASN A 115 -21.02 -20.50 1.63
CA ASN A 115 -21.51 -19.62 0.56
C ASN A 115 -22.63 -18.69 1.00
N ASN A 116 -23.40 -19.11 2.01
CA ASN A 116 -24.63 -18.45 2.45
C ASN A 116 -24.53 -17.98 3.92
N PHE A 117 -23.32 -17.86 4.43
CA PHE A 117 -23.08 -17.36 5.77
C PHE A 117 -22.80 -15.85 5.76
N SER A 118 -23.36 -15.14 6.73
CA SER A 118 -22.94 -13.80 7.12
C SER A 118 -23.24 -13.58 8.60
N ILE A 119 -22.54 -12.65 9.22
CA ILE A 119 -22.82 -12.21 10.60
C ILE A 119 -22.95 -10.68 10.65
N PRO A 120 -23.97 -10.12 11.33
CA PRO A 120 -24.06 -8.67 11.51
C PRO A 120 -22.82 -8.11 12.20
N VAL A 121 -22.30 -7.00 11.68
CA VAL A 121 -21.04 -6.40 12.15
C VAL A 121 -21.03 -6.11 13.65
N TYR A 122 -22.15 -5.62 14.20
CA TYR A 122 -22.28 -5.35 15.64
C TYR A 122 -22.25 -6.62 16.50
N ALA A 123 -22.80 -7.73 15.99
CA ALA A 123 -22.84 -8.99 16.72
C ALA A 123 -21.46 -9.65 16.73
N LEU A 124 -20.72 -9.51 15.64
CA LEU A 124 -19.35 -9.96 15.51
C LEU A 124 -18.41 -9.20 16.45
N THR A 125 -18.46 -7.86 16.47
CA THR A 125 -17.56 -7.03 17.30
C THR A 125 -17.70 -7.34 18.79
N GLN A 126 -18.92 -7.56 19.29
CA GLN A 126 -19.15 -7.97 20.68
C GLN A 126 -18.43 -9.28 21.03
N LYS A 127 -18.53 -10.28 20.15
CA LYS A 127 -17.86 -11.58 20.35
C LYS A 127 -16.34 -11.50 20.24
N LEU A 128 -15.83 -10.54 19.46
CA LEU A 128 -14.39 -10.31 19.26
C LEU A 128 -13.72 -9.48 20.35
N SER A 129 -14.47 -8.91 21.30
CA SER A 129 -13.94 -8.04 22.35
C SER A 129 -12.85 -8.68 23.23
N LYS A 130 -12.86 -10.02 23.34
CA LYS A 130 -11.88 -10.80 24.11
C LYS A 130 -10.53 -11.01 23.41
N PHE A 131 -10.43 -10.73 22.11
CA PHE A 131 -9.22 -11.00 21.33
C PHE A 131 -8.44 -9.72 21.03
N ASN A 132 -7.11 -9.83 21.16
CA ASN A 132 -6.21 -8.92 20.48
C ASN A 132 -6.15 -9.29 19.00
N LYS A 133 -6.48 -8.34 18.12
CA LYS A 133 -6.78 -8.68 16.73
C LYS A 133 -6.36 -7.61 15.73
N ILE A 134 -6.08 -8.05 14.51
CA ILE A 134 -5.95 -7.19 13.33
C ILE A 134 -7.17 -7.48 12.45
N CYS A 135 -7.89 -6.42 12.07
CA CYS A 135 -9.01 -6.50 11.13
C CYS A 135 -8.58 -5.90 9.79
N LEU A 136 -8.63 -6.65 8.69
CA LEU A 136 -8.43 -6.09 7.36
C LEU A 136 -9.74 -6.06 6.61
N ILE A 137 -10.04 -4.91 6.03
CA ILE A 137 -11.22 -4.67 5.21
C ILE A 137 -10.73 -4.57 3.75
N PRO A 138 -10.96 -5.58 2.90
CA PRO A 138 -10.62 -5.49 1.48
C PRO A 138 -11.25 -4.25 0.85
N ASN A 139 -10.48 -3.43 0.13
CA ASN A 139 -11.02 -2.21 -0.49
C ASN A 139 -11.96 -2.53 -1.66
N ASN A 140 -11.79 -3.70 -2.30
CA ASN A 140 -12.66 -4.20 -3.37
C ASN A 140 -13.79 -5.05 -2.79
N GLN A 141 -14.75 -4.41 -2.13
CA GLN A 141 -15.89 -5.08 -1.51
C GLN A 141 -16.87 -5.66 -2.54
N LYS A 142 -17.51 -6.79 -2.22
CA LYS A 142 -18.58 -7.37 -3.03
C LYS A 142 -19.71 -6.35 -3.20
N GLY A 143 -20.20 -6.19 -4.43
CA GLY A 143 -21.27 -5.24 -4.74
C GLY A 143 -20.82 -3.78 -4.91
N GLY A 144 -19.51 -3.50 -4.88
CA GLY A 144 -18.96 -2.18 -5.22
C GLY A 144 -19.27 -1.07 -4.22
N LYS A 145 -19.68 -1.42 -2.99
CA LYS A 145 -19.97 -0.47 -1.93
C LYS A 145 -19.01 -0.68 -0.77
N GLU A 146 -18.46 0.43 -0.28
CA GLU A 146 -17.58 0.44 0.88
C GLU A 146 -18.36 0.12 2.16
N LEU A 147 -17.68 -0.50 3.13
CA LEU A 147 -18.23 -0.70 4.46
C LEU A 147 -18.50 0.69 5.10
N PRO A 148 -19.70 0.95 5.64
CA PRO A 148 -20.02 2.24 6.24
C PRO A 148 -19.04 2.64 7.35
N LYS A 149 -18.80 3.94 7.48
CA LYS A 149 -17.85 4.49 8.47
C LYS A 149 -18.17 4.11 9.90
N ASP A 150 -19.44 4.15 10.26
CA ASP A 150 -19.87 3.81 11.60
C ASP A 150 -19.63 2.34 11.91
N ASP A 151 -19.70 1.46 10.90
CA ASP A 151 -19.47 0.02 11.05
C ASP A 151 -17.98 -0.32 11.17
N TYR A 152 -17.10 0.26 10.33
CA TYR A 152 -15.66 -0.02 10.48
C TYR A 152 -15.05 0.62 11.73
N ASN A 153 -15.62 1.72 12.24
CA ASN A 153 -15.18 2.33 13.49
C ASN A 153 -15.41 1.42 14.71
N LEU A 154 -16.32 0.44 14.62
CA LEU A 154 -16.54 -0.56 15.69
C LEU A 154 -15.31 -1.46 15.92
N PHE A 155 -14.39 -1.53 14.95
CA PHE A 155 -13.14 -2.29 15.05
C PHE A 155 -11.94 -1.43 15.46
N SER A 156 -12.19 -0.21 15.93
CA SER A 156 -11.18 0.69 16.45
C SER A 156 -11.26 0.73 17.98
N ASP A 157 -10.68 -0.27 18.65
CA ASP A 157 -10.56 -0.31 20.11
C ASP A 157 -9.09 -0.47 20.56
N GLU A 158 -8.82 -0.46 21.87
CA GLU A 158 -7.44 -0.60 22.39
C GLU A 158 -6.80 -1.94 22.00
N ASN A 159 -7.61 -2.98 21.82
CA ASN A 159 -7.22 -4.37 21.55
C ASN A 159 -7.25 -4.71 20.05
N SER A 160 -7.57 -3.75 19.18
CA SER A 160 -7.69 -3.97 17.76
C SER A 160 -7.02 -2.88 16.93
N ILE A 161 -6.60 -3.28 15.75
CA ILE A 161 -6.19 -2.35 14.70
C ILE A 161 -6.94 -2.78 13.45
N TYR A 162 -7.57 -1.83 12.78
CA TYR A 162 -8.13 -2.08 11.46
C TYR A 162 -7.28 -1.44 10.37
N PHE A 163 -7.27 -2.05 9.18
CA PHE A 163 -6.72 -1.48 7.97
C PHE A 163 -7.66 -1.73 6.79
N PHE A 164 -7.73 -0.78 5.87
CA PHE A 164 -8.21 -1.05 4.52
C PHE A 164 -7.09 -1.70 3.70
N GLU A 165 -7.37 -2.86 3.12
CA GLU A 165 -6.43 -3.57 2.26
C GLU A 165 -6.60 -3.11 0.81
N THR A 166 -5.55 -2.54 0.24
CA THR A 166 -5.53 -2.10 -1.16
C THR A 166 -4.68 -3.00 -2.04
N THR A 167 -4.96 -3.00 -3.34
CA THR A 167 -4.26 -3.84 -4.33
C THR A 167 -2.89 -3.31 -4.77
N ASN A 168 -2.59 -2.06 -4.40
CA ASN A 168 -1.35 -1.39 -4.73
C ASN A 168 -1.01 -0.32 -3.67
N LEU A 169 0.26 0.09 -3.66
CA LEU A 169 0.82 1.05 -2.70
C LEU A 169 0.27 2.46 -2.88
N ASP A 170 -0.04 2.89 -4.10
CA ASP A 170 -0.54 4.25 -4.34
C ASP A 170 -1.92 4.44 -3.70
N SER A 171 -2.80 3.43 -3.82
CA SER A 171 -4.07 3.41 -3.11
C SER A 171 -3.88 3.43 -1.59
N SER A 172 -2.94 2.66 -1.03
CA SER A 172 -2.65 2.71 0.42
C SER A 172 -2.20 4.11 0.84
N ARG A 173 -1.35 4.77 0.04
CA ARG A 173 -0.85 6.13 0.30
C ARG A 173 -1.95 7.18 0.28
N ILE A 174 -2.87 7.09 -0.67
CA ILE A 174 -4.02 8.00 -0.76
C ILE A 174 -4.90 7.88 0.49
N LEU A 175 -5.21 6.66 0.92
CA LEU A 175 -6.00 6.43 2.14
C LEU A 175 -5.26 6.94 3.38
N ALA A 176 -3.96 6.64 3.50
CA ALA A 176 -3.14 7.14 4.60
C ALA A 176 -3.09 8.68 4.66
N HIS A 177 -3.05 9.37 3.51
CA HIS A 177 -3.10 10.83 3.44
C HIS A 177 -4.44 11.40 3.93
N LYS A 178 -5.53 10.65 3.73
CA LYS A 178 -6.88 10.97 4.26
C LYS A 178 -7.05 10.58 5.74
N GLY A 179 -6.00 10.07 6.39
CA GLY A 179 -6.05 9.60 7.78
C GLY A 179 -6.75 8.25 7.96
N ILE A 180 -6.99 7.51 6.88
CA ILE A 180 -7.59 6.18 6.90
C ILE A 180 -6.45 5.14 6.96
N PRO A 181 -6.38 4.28 7.98
CA PRO A 181 -5.38 3.21 8.05
C PRO A 181 -5.51 2.28 6.84
N ALA A 182 -4.43 2.10 6.08
CA ALA A 182 -4.42 1.20 4.93
C ALA A 182 -3.11 0.42 4.81
N ILE A 183 -3.21 -0.78 4.25
CA ILE A 183 -2.08 -1.65 3.95
C ILE A 183 -2.22 -2.20 2.53
N CYS A 184 -1.10 -2.44 1.85
CA CYS A 184 -1.10 -3.12 0.57
C CYS A 184 -1.04 -4.62 0.83
N GLY A 185 -2.06 -5.36 0.36
CA GLY A 185 -2.09 -6.82 0.44
C GLY A 185 -2.11 -7.46 -0.94
N SER A 186 -1.96 -8.77 -0.99
CA SER A 186 -1.88 -9.51 -2.25
C SER A 186 -3.15 -10.28 -2.62
N ASP A 187 -3.90 -10.81 -1.63
CA ASP A 187 -4.99 -11.79 -1.84
C ASP A 187 -4.59 -12.86 -2.88
N GLU A 188 -3.47 -13.56 -2.63
CA GLU A 188 -2.95 -14.46 -3.66
C GLU A 188 -3.81 -15.68 -3.88
N LYS A 189 -4.10 -15.94 -5.15
CA LYS A 189 -5.01 -17.00 -5.58
C LYS A 189 -4.30 -18.27 -6.02
N ASP A 190 -3.00 -18.19 -6.27
CA ASP A 190 -2.15 -19.33 -6.61
C ASP A 190 -1.08 -19.53 -5.53
N ILE A 191 -1.31 -20.48 -4.65
CA ILE A 191 -0.44 -20.70 -3.48
C ILE A 191 0.91 -21.34 -3.86
N LEU A 192 0.97 -22.04 -4.99
CA LEU A 192 2.19 -22.70 -5.47
C LEU A 192 3.00 -21.84 -6.43
N ASN A 193 2.43 -20.74 -6.93
CA ASN A 193 3.13 -19.73 -7.72
C ASN A 193 2.70 -18.29 -7.36
N PRO A 194 2.89 -17.85 -6.10
CA PRO A 194 2.44 -16.54 -5.64
C PRO A 194 3.29 -15.40 -6.22
N GLN A 195 2.70 -14.20 -6.31
CA GLN A 195 3.34 -12.98 -6.84
C GLN A 195 3.33 -11.84 -5.80
N TYR A 196 4.18 -11.95 -4.79
CA TYR A 196 4.26 -10.95 -3.70
C TYR A 196 5.02 -9.67 -4.06
N ASN A 197 5.28 -9.39 -5.35
CA ASN A 197 6.02 -8.22 -5.80
C ASN A 197 5.31 -6.89 -5.48
N LYS A 198 4.00 -6.91 -5.25
CA LYS A 198 3.21 -5.72 -4.90
C LYS A 198 3.28 -5.35 -3.42
N ILE A 199 3.64 -6.31 -2.55
CA ILE A 199 3.73 -6.09 -1.11
C ILE A 199 5.04 -5.34 -0.80
N PRO A 200 5.00 -4.23 -0.03
CA PRO A 200 6.21 -3.49 0.31
C PRO A 200 7.12 -4.29 1.24
N ASP A 201 8.42 -4.10 1.06
CA ASP A 201 9.43 -4.58 1.98
C ASP A 201 9.55 -3.65 3.20
N ILE A 202 9.66 -4.26 4.37
CA ILE A 202 10.09 -3.60 5.60
C ILE A 202 11.47 -4.10 6.01
N HIS A 203 12.24 -3.17 6.56
CA HIS A 203 13.59 -3.41 7.04
C HIS A 203 13.61 -3.80 8.53
N ILE A 204 12.51 -3.63 9.25
CA ILE A 204 12.42 -3.99 10.67
C ILE A 204 12.01 -5.46 10.77
N LYS A 205 12.81 -6.25 11.49
CA LYS A 205 12.46 -7.65 11.77
C LYS A 205 11.37 -7.68 12.83
N ILE A 206 10.29 -8.40 12.53
CA ILE A 206 9.15 -8.64 13.41
C ILE A 206 8.99 -10.16 13.52
N ASP A 207 8.86 -10.67 14.74
CA ASP A 207 8.89 -12.10 15.05
C ASP A 207 7.73 -12.56 15.96
N SER A 208 6.84 -11.63 16.34
CA SER A 208 5.75 -11.89 17.26
C SER A 208 4.55 -10.98 16.95
N PHE A 209 3.35 -11.48 17.26
CA PHE A 209 2.11 -10.71 17.07
C PHE A 209 2.12 -9.39 17.86
N THR A 210 2.61 -9.39 19.11
CA THR A 210 2.75 -8.17 19.91
C THR A 210 3.68 -7.15 19.28
N SER A 211 4.81 -7.60 18.72
CA SER A 211 5.74 -6.72 18.00
C SER A 211 5.11 -6.16 16.72
N LEU A 212 4.29 -6.95 16.02
CA LEU A 212 3.54 -6.52 14.86
C LEU A 212 2.51 -5.43 15.21
N ILE A 213 1.75 -5.62 16.29
CA ILE A 213 0.82 -4.61 16.83
C ILE A 213 1.56 -3.32 17.21
N ASN A 214 2.69 -3.42 17.90
CA ASN A 214 3.51 -2.26 18.27
C ASN A 214 4.05 -1.53 17.05
N PHE A 215 4.48 -2.28 16.02
CA PHE A 215 4.91 -1.72 14.74
C PHE A 215 3.79 -0.94 14.06
N PHE A 216 2.60 -1.53 13.96
CA PHE A 216 1.43 -0.88 13.36
C PHE A 216 0.93 0.34 14.13
N LYS A 217 0.97 0.29 15.47
CA LYS A 217 0.67 1.45 16.34
C LYS A 217 1.76 2.51 16.35
N LYS A 218 2.90 2.26 15.69
CA LYS A 218 4.09 3.12 15.70
C LYS A 218 4.57 3.42 17.13
N ASP A 219 4.54 2.40 18.00
CA ASP A 219 4.94 2.57 19.40
C ASP A 219 6.37 3.10 19.49
N LEU A 220 6.54 4.22 20.20
CA LEU A 220 7.81 4.95 20.22
C LEU A 220 8.95 4.14 20.86
N ASN A 221 8.65 3.36 21.90
CA ASN A 221 9.66 2.57 22.60
C ASN A 221 10.09 1.38 21.74
N PHE A 222 9.13 0.68 21.15
CA PHE A 222 9.38 -0.38 20.19
C PHE A 222 10.24 0.11 19.02
N MET A 223 9.86 1.23 18.39
CA MET A 223 10.60 1.79 17.25
C MET A 223 12.01 2.23 17.64
N LYS A 224 12.20 2.87 18.82
CA LYS A 224 13.53 3.23 19.32
C LYS A 224 14.42 2.02 19.58
N ASN A 225 13.85 0.95 20.16
CA ASN A 225 14.58 -0.29 20.40
C ASN A 225 14.98 -0.96 19.08
N LYS A 226 14.07 -1.03 18.11
CA LYS A 226 14.40 -1.58 16.77
C LYS A 226 15.41 -0.74 16.00
N LEU A 227 15.40 0.58 16.17
CA LEU A 227 16.41 1.46 15.59
C LEU A 227 17.76 1.30 16.28
N SER A 228 17.80 1.12 17.60
CA SER A 228 19.06 0.96 18.34
C SER A 228 19.79 -0.35 17.98
N GLU A 229 19.05 -1.43 17.68
CA GLU A 229 19.60 -2.67 17.12
C GLU A 229 20.39 -2.44 15.81
N LYS A 230 20.05 -1.36 15.07
CA LYS A 230 20.68 -1.00 13.79
C LYS A 230 21.69 0.13 13.89
N LEU A 231 21.95 0.64 15.10
CA LEU A 231 22.84 1.77 15.28
C LEU A 231 24.27 1.39 14.85
N PHE A 232 24.76 2.07 13.84
CA PHE A 232 26.16 1.97 13.41
C PHE A 232 27.09 2.64 14.44
N GLY A 233 26.65 3.78 14.96
CA GLY A 233 27.35 4.56 15.96
C GLY A 233 27.02 6.04 15.85
N THR A 234 27.47 6.84 16.81
CA THR A 234 27.42 8.29 16.73
C THR A 234 28.78 8.82 16.30
N ILE A 235 28.83 9.46 15.13
CA ILE A 235 30.04 10.12 14.64
C ILE A 235 30.01 11.60 14.97
N SER A 236 31.19 12.19 15.15
CA SER A 236 31.34 13.63 15.34
C SER A 236 31.90 14.21 14.06
N ILE A 237 31.12 15.05 13.38
CA ILE A 237 31.56 15.71 12.15
C ILE A 237 31.71 17.21 12.39
N HIS A 238 32.64 17.83 11.67
CA HIS A 238 32.91 19.26 11.79
C HIS A 238 32.86 19.92 10.40
N PRO A 239 31.65 20.27 9.92
CA PRO A 239 31.49 20.98 8.66
C PRO A 239 32.34 22.25 8.66
N SER A 240 33.15 22.45 7.63
CA SER A 240 34.14 23.55 7.57
C SER A 240 33.52 24.96 7.69
N THR A 241 32.23 25.10 7.41
CA THR A 241 31.48 26.36 7.50
C THR A 241 30.82 26.57 8.86
N TRP A 242 30.91 25.61 9.79
CA TRP A 242 30.20 25.61 11.06
C TRP A 242 31.20 25.86 12.20
N GLN A 243 30.75 26.50 13.28
CA GLN A 243 31.61 26.80 14.45
C GLN A 243 31.80 25.59 15.35
N ASP A 244 30.75 24.77 15.49
CA ASP A 244 30.73 23.62 16.39
C ASP A 244 30.65 22.31 15.62
N ALA A 245 31.29 21.28 16.16
CA ALA A 245 31.09 19.92 15.70
C ALA A 245 29.69 19.43 16.05
N ILE A 246 29.10 18.63 15.17
CA ILE A 246 27.80 17.99 15.39
C ILE A 246 27.95 16.49 15.54
N LYS A 247 27.15 15.93 16.45
CA LYS A 247 27.04 14.48 16.66
C LYS A 247 25.92 13.93 15.82
N VAL A 248 26.25 13.04 14.89
CA VAL A 248 25.32 12.44 13.95
C VAL A 248 25.20 10.95 14.26
N PRO A 249 24.03 10.46 14.72
CA PRO A 249 23.78 9.02 14.78
C PRO A 249 23.64 8.48 13.36
N LEU A 250 24.39 7.43 13.06
CA LEU A 250 24.27 6.67 11.82
C LEU A 250 23.74 5.28 12.13
N TYR A 251 22.99 4.74 11.18
CA TYR A 251 22.47 3.37 11.20
C TYR A 251 23.10 2.57 10.05
N TYR A 252 23.24 1.25 10.20
CA TYR A 252 23.75 0.36 9.13
C TYR A 252 22.82 0.30 7.89
N ASP A 253 21.62 0.86 8.00
CA ASP A 253 20.58 0.87 6.98
C ASP A 253 20.46 2.27 6.34
N THR A 254 19.29 2.61 5.82
CA THR A 254 19.02 3.90 5.18
C THR A 254 19.01 5.05 6.21
N ASN A 255 19.83 6.07 5.97
CA ASN A 255 19.87 7.31 6.76
C ASN A 255 19.33 8.46 5.91
N ILE A 256 18.33 9.19 6.39
CA ILE A 256 17.71 10.31 5.66
C ILE A 256 18.08 11.64 6.32
N ILE A 257 18.76 12.52 5.58
CA ILE A 257 19.12 13.86 6.04
C ILE A 257 18.24 14.89 5.33
N ILE A 258 17.39 15.58 6.09
CA ILE A 258 16.43 16.57 5.57
C ILE A 258 16.88 17.97 5.98
N GLY A 259 16.81 18.93 5.06
CA GLY A 259 17.11 20.33 5.33
C GLY A 259 16.77 21.24 4.16
N SER A 260 16.64 22.54 4.41
CA SER A 260 16.31 23.56 3.39
C SER A 260 17.43 23.72 2.34
N ARG A 261 17.12 24.40 1.23
CA ARG A 261 18.14 24.72 0.21
C ARG A 261 19.23 25.59 0.85
N GLY A 262 20.49 25.24 0.60
CA GLY A 262 21.65 25.95 1.18
C GLY A 262 21.98 25.57 2.62
N SER A 263 21.29 24.61 3.24
CA SER A 263 21.54 24.18 4.63
C SER A 263 22.85 23.39 4.83
N GLY A 264 23.72 23.29 3.80
CA GLY A 264 24.99 22.57 3.90
C GLY A 264 24.90 21.04 3.81
N LYS A 265 23.80 20.45 3.29
CA LYS A 265 23.65 18.97 3.17
C LYS A 265 24.82 18.28 2.47
N SER A 266 25.33 18.83 1.36
CA SER A 266 26.49 18.25 0.66
C SER A 266 27.74 18.26 1.54
N ILE A 267 27.97 19.34 2.29
CA ILE A 267 29.10 19.46 3.24
C ILE A 267 28.96 18.40 4.35
N ILE A 268 27.75 18.22 4.88
CA ILE A 268 27.47 17.18 5.88
C ILE A 268 27.80 15.80 5.33
N LEU A 269 27.36 15.46 4.11
CA LEU A 269 27.63 14.15 3.51
C LEU A 269 29.13 13.90 3.26
N GLU A 270 29.88 14.92 2.82
CA GLU A 270 31.33 14.84 2.66
C GLU A 270 32.05 14.56 3.98
N GLU A 271 31.67 15.25 5.05
CA GLU A 271 32.26 15.04 6.38
C GLU A 271 31.87 13.68 6.97
N ILE A 272 30.63 13.22 6.77
CA ILE A 272 30.20 11.87 7.14
C ILE A 272 31.08 10.84 6.45
N LYS A 273 31.28 10.96 5.13
CA LYS A 273 32.15 10.07 4.37
C LYS A 273 33.55 10.01 4.97
N LYS A 274 34.21 11.17 5.14
CA LYS A 274 35.57 11.23 5.70
C LYS A 274 35.65 10.55 7.06
N GLU A 275 34.70 10.83 7.94
CA GLU A 275 34.72 10.31 9.31
C GLU A 275 34.44 8.82 9.36
N VAL A 276 33.50 8.30 8.56
CA VAL A 276 33.23 6.86 8.49
C VAL A 276 34.40 6.10 7.85
N GLU A 277 34.99 6.61 6.76
CA GLU A 277 36.18 6.03 6.14
C GLU A 277 37.35 5.96 7.14
N ARG A 278 37.54 7.03 7.93
CA ARG A 278 38.55 7.09 9.00
C ARG A 278 38.30 6.08 10.11
N VAL A 279 37.06 5.95 10.59
CA VAL A 279 36.72 5.12 11.76
C VAL A 279 36.63 3.63 11.41
N LYS A 280 36.12 3.28 10.23
CA LYS A 280 35.88 1.89 9.84
C LYS A 280 36.85 1.32 8.83
N ASN A 281 37.68 2.16 8.20
CA ASN A 281 38.54 1.73 7.10
C ASN A 281 37.74 1.06 5.96
N ILE A 282 36.53 1.57 5.69
CA ILE A 282 35.64 1.13 4.61
C ILE A 282 35.53 2.30 3.65
N LYS A 283 35.77 2.06 2.36
CA LYS A 283 35.60 3.07 1.30
C LYS A 283 34.11 3.37 1.10
N ILE A 284 33.74 4.64 1.03
CA ILE A 284 32.37 5.08 0.80
C ILE A 284 32.27 5.79 -0.55
N ASP A 285 31.28 5.37 -1.34
CA ASP A 285 30.91 6.09 -2.54
C ASP A 285 29.92 7.21 -2.20
N LEU A 286 30.17 8.39 -2.76
CA LEU A 286 29.34 9.58 -2.59
C LEU A 286 28.82 9.96 -3.97
N TYR A 287 27.51 10.04 -4.11
CA TYR A 287 26.86 10.47 -5.34
C TYR A 287 26.17 11.80 -5.07
N ASP A 288 26.43 12.80 -5.91
CA ASP A 288 25.70 14.08 -5.90
C ASP A 288 24.87 14.18 -7.19
N HIS A 289 23.79 14.96 -7.18
CA HIS A 289 22.92 15.20 -8.35
C HIS A 289 23.66 15.77 -9.57
N LYS A 290 24.90 16.24 -9.38
CA LYS A 290 25.78 16.77 -10.42
C LYS A 290 26.75 15.72 -10.98
N ASP A 291 26.78 14.52 -10.42
CA ASP A 291 27.69 13.45 -10.84
C ASP A 291 27.06 12.63 -11.97
N ASP A 292 27.76 12.51 -13.10
CA ASP A 292 27.35 11.66 -14.22
C ASP A 292 27.20 10.19 -13.80
N ASN A 293 27.94 9.74 -12.78
CA ASN A 293 27.80 8.41 -12.20
C ASN A 293 26.45 8.22 -11.48
N TYR A 294 25.88 9.28 -10.89
CA TYR A 294 24.54 9.22 -10.29
C TYR A 294 23.47 9.01 -11.37
N ASN A 295 23.56 9.75 -12.48
CA ASN A 295 22.64 9.58 -13.62
C ASN A 295 22.78 8.19 -14.26
N ARG A 296 23.99 7.64 -14.30
CA ARG A 296 24.22 6.27 -14.78
C ARG A 296 23.64 5.22 -13.83
N LEU A 297 23.83 5.36 -12.52
CA LEU A 297 23.26 4.48 -11.51
C LEU A 297 21.72 4.50 -11.57
N LEU A 298 21.12 5.69 -11.72
CA LEU A 298 19.68 5.82 -11.92
C LEU A 298 19.19 5.05 -13.14
N LYS A 299 19.86 5.18 -14.30
CA LYS A 299 19.50 4.43 -15.52
C LYS A 299 19.64 2.91 -15.36
N GLU A 300 20.71 2.46 -14.69
CA GLU A 300 20.92 1.05 -14.39
C GLU A 300 19.82 0.50 -13.45
N LEU A 301 19.45 1.25 -12.42
CA LEU A 301 18.34 0.90 -11.51
C LEU A 301 16.98 0.94 -12.23
N GLU A 302 16.69 1.98 -13.00
CA GLU A 302 15.48 2.08 -13.83
C GLU A 302 15.33 0.87 -14.75
N SER A 303 16.42 0.40 -15.37
CA SER A 303 16.40 -0.82 -16.20
C SER A 303 16.09 -2.11 -15.43
N GLN A 304 16.35 -2.16 -14.13
CA GLN A 304 16.05 -3.29 -13.26
C GLN A 304 14.63 -3.23 -12.68
N PHE A 305 14.08 -2.01 -12.50
CA PHE A 305 12.70 -1.78 -12.04
C PHE A 305 11.68 -1.71 -13.18
N LEU A 306 12.12 -1.63 -14.44
CA LEU A 306 11.29 -1.84 -15.62
C LEU A 306 10.91 -3.33 -15.74
N ASN A 307 10.06 -3.82 -14.84
CA ASN A 307 8.96 -4.64 -15.34
C ASN A 307 8.24 -3.74 -16.35
N PRO A 308 8.10 -4.12 -17.63
CA PRO A 308 7.30 -3.34 -18.55
C PRO A 308 5.97 -3.11 -17.85
N ILE A 309 5.62 -1.84 -17.63
CA ILE A 309 4.29 -1.45 -17.16
C ILE A 309 3.33 -2.36 -17.91
N ASP A 310 2.62 -3.23 -17.20
CA ASP A 310 1.59 -4.05 -17.82
C ASP A 310 0.47 -3.08 -18.17
N LEU A 311 0.64 -2.42 -19.31
CA LEU A 311 -0.25 -1.43 -19.86
C LEU A 311 -1.66 -2.00 -19.97
N ASN A 312 -1.81 -3.32 -20.15
CA ASN A 312 -3.12 -3.96 -20.15
C ASN A 312 -3.76 -3.95 -18.76
N SER A 313 -2.99 -4.22 -17.70
CA SER A 313 -3.46 -4.10 -16.31
C SER A 313 -3.82 -2.66 -15.95
N GLU A 314 -3.00 -1.67 -16.35
CA GLU A 314 -3.30 -0.26 -16.09
C GLU A 314 -4.52 0.22 -16.89
N ILE A 315 -4.66 -0.18 -18.16
CA ILE A 315 -5.83 0.11 -18.99
C ILE A 315 -7.09 -0.58 -18.42
N GLN A 316 -7.00 -1.80 -17.91
CA GLN A 316 -8.13 -2.46 -17.25
C GLN A 316 -8.53 -1.75 -15.96
N ASN A 317 -7.56 -1.34 -15.13
CA ASN A 317 -7.84 -0.57 -13.91
C ASN A 317 -8.46 0.80 -14.25
N LEU A 318 -7.95 1.48 -15.28
CA LEU A 318 -8.54 2.73 -15.79
C LEU A 318 -9.95 2.52 -16.33
N ASN A 319 -10.21 1.43 -17.07
CA ASN A 319 -11.54 1.08 -17.57
C ASN A 319 -12.53 0.77 -16.44
N ILE A 320 -12.08 0.12 -15.36
CA ILE A 320 -12.89 -0.12 -14.15
C ILE A 320 -13.20 1.19 -13.45
N LEU A 321 -12.21 2.08 -13.31
CA LEU A 321 -12.39 3.42 -12.74
C LEU A 321 -13.34 4.28 -13.58
N LEU A 322 -13.22 4.25 -14.91
CA LEU A 322 -14.08 4.98 -15.85
C LEU A 322 -15.52 4.44 -15.88
N LYS A 323 -15.71 3.12 -15.83
CA LYS A 323 -17.05 2.51 -15.77
C LYS A 323 -17.78 2.78 -14.46
N ASN A 324 -17.05 2.96 -13.37
CA ASN A 324 -17.62 3.13 -12.03
C ASN A 324 -17.67 4.59 -11.55
N SER A 325 -17.15 5.54 -12.33
CA SER A 325 -17.27 6.97 -12.04
C SER A 325 -18.48 7.57 -12.72
N ASN A 326 -19.43 8.12 -11.95
CA ASN A 326 -20.30 9.15 -12.49
C ASN A 326 -19.43 10.40 -12.72
N LEU A 327 -19.08 10.67 -13.98
CA LEU A 327 -18.39 11.91 -14.33
C LEU A 327 -19.23 13.10 -13.81
N PRO A 328 -18.65 14.00 -12.99
CA PRO A 328 -19.35 15.21 -12.61
C PRO A 328 -19.68 16.02 -13.87
N LYS A 329 -20.86 16.64 -13.89
CA LYS A 329 -21.29 17.43 -15.05
C LYS A 329 -20.28 18.55 -15.29
N LEU A 330 -19.94 18.82 -16.55
CA LEU A 330 -18.98 19.87 -16.93
C LEU A 330 -19.28 21.23 -16.26
N ASP A 331 -20.55 21.56 -16.07
CA ASP A 331 -20.95 22.79 -15.40
C ASP A 331 -20.55 22.83 -13.91
N GLU A 332 -20.57 21.69 -13.23
CA GLU A 332 -20.17 21.54 -11.83
C GLU A 332 -18.65 21.64 -11.67
N VAL A 333 -17.92 21.02 -12.60
CA VAL A 333 -16.47 21.11 -12.74
C VAL A 333 -16.00 22.55 -12.92
N VAL A 334 -16.62 23.27 -13.86
CA VAL A 334 -16.31 24.68 -14.13
C VAL A 334 -16.67 25.57 -12.94
N THR A 335 -17.79 25.32 -12.28
CA THR A 335 -18.24 26.07 -11.10
C THR A 335 -17.28 25.91 -9.93
N ASN A 336 -16.82 24.68 -9.66
CA ASN A 336 -15.85 24.40 -8.60
C ASN A 336 -14.49 25.09 -8.86
N TYR A 337 -14.03 25.11 -10.11
CA TYR A 337 -12.82 25.83 -10.48
C TYR A 337 -12.95 27.35 -10.26
N ILE A 338 -14.07 27.96 -10.67
CA ILE A 338 -14.32 29.40 -10.45
C ILE A 338 -14.31 29.73 -8.95
N ASN A 339 -14.96 28.90 -8.13
CA ASN A 339 -14.99 29.06 -6.67
C ASN A 339 -13.58 28.94 -6.06
N MET A 340 -12.78 27.99 -6.53
CA MET A 340 -11.39 27.82 -6.10
C MET A 340 -10.52 29.04 -6.46
N VAL A 341 -10.60 29.54 -7.69
CA VAL A 341 -9.86 30.73 -8.14
C VAL A 341 -10.26 31.96 -7.30
N SER A 342 -11.54 32.12 -7.00
CA SER A 342 -12.05 33.20 -6.13
C SER A 342 -11.51 33.09 -4.69
N PHE A 343 -11.47 31.88 -4.13
CA PHE A 343 -10.89 31.59 -2.81
C PHE A 343 -9.38 31.86 -2.77
N CYS A 344 -8.64 31.48 -3.81
CA CYS A 344 -7.20 31.74 -3.92
C CYS A 344 -6.86 33.23 -4.05
N ASN A 345 -7.72 34.02 -4.71
CA ASN A 345 -7.51 35.46 -4.86
C ASN A 345 -7.81 36.25 -3.57
N THR A 346 -8.64 35.71 -2.69
CA THR A 346 -9.07 36.37 -1.44
C THR A 346 -8.17 36.04 -0.24
N ASN A 347 -7.50 34.88 -0.22
CA ASN A 347 -6.64 34.45 0.89
C ASN A 347 -5.14 34.67 0.63
N LYS A 348 -4.46 35.49 1.46
CA LYS A 348 -3.02 35.78 1.30
C LYS A 348 -2.08 34.59 1.60
N VAL A 349 -2.54 33.60 2.37
CA VAL A 349 -1.73 32.43 2.81
C VAL A 349 -1.65 31.34 1.73
N SER A 350 -2.65 31.21 0.85
CA SER A 350 -2.69 30.19 -0.21
C SER A 350 -1.69 30.45 -1.35
N LYS A 351 -1.18 31.68 -1.49
CA LYS A 351 -0.12 32.02 -2.47
C LYS A 351 1.20 31.30 -2.24
N TYR A 352 1.48 30.79 -1.04
CA TYR A 352 2.78 30.18 -0.73
C TYR A 352 2.75 28.65 -0.66
N ILE A 353 1.58 28.03 -0.47
CA ILE A 353 1.46 26.58 -0.24
C ILE A 353 1.56 25.78 -1.55
N PHE A 354 1.18 26.36 -2.69
CA PHE A 354 1.14 25.66 -3.98
C PHE A 354 2.37 25.88 -4.88
N TRP A 355 3.36 26.66 -4.45
CA TRP A 355 4.54 27.00 -5.28
C TRP A 355 5.61 25.89 -5.34
N GLN A 356 5.45 24.76 -4.63
CA GLN A 356 6.30 23.59 -4.84
C GLN A 356 5.81 22.76 -6.04
N GLU A 357 6.17 23.27 -7.22
CA GLU A 357 6.51 22.58 -8.47
C GLU A 357 5.72 21.31 -8.83
N PHE A 358 4.57 21.53 -9.49
CA PHE A 358 4.07 20.63 -10.54
C PHE A 358 4.85 20.88 -11.83
N ASN A 359 5.77 19.96 -12.17
CA ASN A 359 6.43 19.95 -13.47
C ASN A 359 5.87 18.77 -14.28
N VAL A 360 4.67 18.95 -14.82
CA VAL A 360 4.08 18.01 -15.79
C VAL A 360 4.70 18.35 -17.14
N GLN A 361 5.35 17.38 -17.79
CA GLN A 361 5.83 17.55 -19.16
C GLN A 361 4.66 17.96 -20.07
N GLY A 362 4.70 19.21 -20.56
CA GLY A 362 3.81 19.70 -21.62
C GLY A 362 2.74 20.71 -21.23
N ILE A 363 2.56 21.07 -19.96
CA ILE A 363 1.62 22.14 -19.55
C ILE A 363 2.34 23.16 -18.69
N ASP A 364 2.44 24.40 -19.18
CA ASP A 364 2.97 25.53 -18.42
C ASP A 364 1.96 25.92 -17.32
N THR A 365 2.21 25.45 -16.10
CA THR A 365 1.37 25.74 -14.93
C THR A 365 1.35 27.22 -14.56
N GLN A 366 2.26 28.05 -15.09
CA GLN A 366 2.19 29.52 -14.94
C GLN A 366 1.05 30.15 -15.76
N MET A 367 0.51 29.43 -16.75
CA MET A 367 -0.59 29.91 -17.61
C MET A 367 -1.96 29.84 -16.91
N LEU A 368 -2.14 28.90 -15.97
CA LEU A 368 -3.39 28.65 -15.21
C LEU A 368 -3.87 29.85 -14.38
N TYR A 369 -2.96 30.74 -13.97
CA TYR A 369 -3.27 31.90 -13.13
C TYR A 369 -3.48 33.21 -13.89
N LYS A 370 -3.07 33.30 -15.17
CA LYS A 370 -3.03 34.58 -15.89
C LYS A 370 -4.27 34.85 -16.74
N ASN A 371 -5.02 33.83 -17.15
CA ASN A 371 -6.21 34.02 -17.99
C ASN A 371 -7.29 32.93 -17.77
N PRO A 372 -8.15 33.08 -16.75
CA PRO A 372 -9.15 32.07 -16.37
C PRO A 372 -10.10 31.65 -17.51
N GLU A 373 -10.42 32.59 -18.40
CA GLU A 373 -11.30 32.37 -19.55
C GLU A 373 -10.67 31.42 -20.58
N GLN A 374 -9.36 31.53 -20.79
CA GLN A 374 -8.59 30.68 -21.69
C GLN A 374 -8.49 29.25 -21.14
N CYS A 375 -8.28 29.11 -19.83
CA CYS A 375 -8.29 27.80 -19.16
C CYS A 375 -9.67 27.13 -19.17
N ILE A 376 -10.76 27.90 -19.00
CA ILE A 376 -12.12 27.35 -19.12
C ILE A 376 -12.36 26.84 -20.54
N ASN A 377 -11.89 27.56 -21.57
CA ASN A 377 -12.03 27.12 -22.96
C ASN A 377 -11.17 25.88 -23.28
N GLU A 378 -9.96 25.78 -22.73
CA GLU A 378 -9.14 24.56 -22.83
C GLU A 378 -9.74 23.38 -22.08
N MET A 379 -10.31 23.59 -20.88
CA MET A 379 -11.03 22.54 -20.14
C MET A 379 -12.27 22.06 -20.90
N LYS A 380 -13.04 22.97 -21.48
CA LYS A 380 -14.19 22.63 -22.35
C LYS A 380 -13.74 21.83 -23.58
N LYS A 381 -12.63 22.24 -24.20
CA LYS A 381 -12.05 21.54 -25.35
C LYS A 381 -11.57 20.13 -24.95
N LEU A 382 -10.83 19.99 -23.86
CA LEU A 382 -10.37 18.71 -23.31
C LEU A 382 -11.53 17.78 -22.92
N TYR A 383 -12.60 18.32 -22.34
CA TYR A 383 -13.80 17.55 -22.00
C TYR A 383 -14.51 17.06 -23.27
N THR A 384 -14.58 17.89 -24.31
CA THR A 384 -15.15 17.53 -25.62
C THR A 384 -14.28 16.49 -26.34
N ASP A 385 -12.96 16.66 -26.32
CA ASP A 385 -11.98 15.72 -26.89
C ASP A 385 -12.01 14.37 -26.14
N LYS A 386 -12.33 14.36 -24.83
CA LYS A 386 -12.49 13.15 -24.01
C LYS A 386 -13.81 12.40 -24.27
N CYS A 387 -14.92 13.10 -24.50
CA CYS A 387 -16.16 12.48 -24.98
C CYS A 387 -15.98 11.82 -26.37
N ASN A 388 -15.20 12.45 -27.26
CA ASN A 388 -14.81 11.85 -28.54
C ASN A 388 -13.86 10.64 -28.38
N LEU A 389 -13.10 10.60 -27.28
CA LEU A 389 -12.22 9.48 -26.91
C LEU A 389 -13.00 8.28 -26.39
N GLU A 390 -14.10 8.45 -25.65
CA GLU A 390 -15.04 7.37 -25.31
C GLU A 390 -15.69 6.76 -26.57
N GLU A 391 -16.00 7.59 -27.56
CA GLU A 391 -16.47 7.14 -28.89
C GLU A 391 -15.37 6.39 -29.66
N SER A 392 -14.13 6.88 -29.62
CA SER A 392 -12.98 6.26 -30.30
C SER A 392 -12.50 4.97 -29.62
N LEU A 393 -12.61 4.87 -28.29
CA LEU A 393 -12.29 3.67 -27.51
C LEU A 393 -13.33 2.56 -27.74
N ASN A 394 -14.61 2.91 -27.91
CA ASN A 394 -15.65 1.97 -28.37
C ASN A 394 -15.39 1.43 -29.80
N ILE A 395 -14.63 2.17 -30.63
CA ILE A 395 -14.19 1.74 -31.96
C ILE A 395 -12.91 0.88 -31.88
N LEU A 396 -12.00 1.18 -30.95
CA LEU A 396 -10.75 0.43 -30.72
C LEU A 396 -11.00 -0.98 -30.13
N ASP A 397 -12.01 -1.12 -29.25
CA ASP A 397 -12.45 -2.42 -28.70
C ASP A 397 -12.89 -3.41 -29.80
N LYS A 398 -13.26 -2.90 -30.99
CA LYS A 398 -13.67 -3.72 -32.14
C LYS A 398 -12.53 -4.14 -33.07
N ASN A 399 -11.38 -3.47 -33.07
CA ASN A 399 -10.44 -3.57 -34.20
C ASN A 399 -8.96 -3.89 -33.91
N LYS A 400 -8.50 -4.11 -32.65
CA LYS A 400 -7.10 -4.53 -32.32
C LYS A 400 -6.01 -3.88 -33.20
N ILE A 401 -5.67 -2.60 -32.96
CA ILE A 401 -4.56 -1.90 -33.66
C ILE A 401 -3.57 -1.27 -32.66
N ASN A 402 -2.34 -1.08 -33.15
CA ASN A 402 -1.01 -0.95 -32.54
C ASN A 402 -0.73 0.31 -31.67
N LEU A 403 0.37 0.23 -30.90
CA LEU A 403 0.57 0.68 -29.51
C LEU A 403 1.38 1.98 -29.25
N ASN A 404 1.50 2.92 -30.20
CA ASN A 404 2.41 4.07 -30.02
C ASN A 404 1.77 5.39 -29.57
N ASP A 405 0.45 5.55 -29.64
CA ASP A 405 -0.24 6.81 -29.29
C ASP A 405 -0.84 6.82 -27.86
N THR A 406 -0.70 5.74 -27.10
CA THR A 406 -1.43 5.50 -25.84
C THR A 406 -0.83 6.23 -24.62
N ASN A 407 0.49 6.47 -24.60
CA ASN A 407 1.18 7.10 -23.46
C ASN A 407 0.79 8.57 -23.26
N TYR A 408 0.41 9.27 -24.33
CA TYR A 408 -0.03 10.67 -24.26
C TYR A 408 -1.43 10.80 -23.63
N VAL A 409 -2.31 9.83 -23.93
CA VAL A 409 -3.70 9.78 -23.44
C VAL A 409 -3.76 9.39 -21.96
N ILE A 410 -2.91 8.45 -21.52
CA ILE A 410 -2.85 8.01 -20.11
C ILE A 410 -2.30 9.12 -19.20
N GLY A 411 -1.30 9.87 -19.67
CA GLY A 411 -0.78 11.04 -18.96
C GLY A 411 -1.84 12.11 -18.73
N MET A 412 -2.67 12.40 -19.74
CA MET A 412 -3.76 13.38 -19.63
C MET A 412 -4.91 12.90 -18.73
N ALA A 413 -5.24 11.60 -18.73
CA ALA A 413 -6.29 11.05 -17.87
C ALA A 413 -5.92 11.13 -16.37
N ARG A 414 -4.64 10.91 -16.03
CA ARG A 414 -4.11 11.09 -14.66
C ARG A 414 -4.26 12.53 -14.19
N VAL A 415 -3.91 13.51 -15.02
CA VAL A 415 -4.02 14.96 -14.71
C VAL A 415 -5.47 15.38 -14.46
N PHE A 416 -6.43 14.82 -15.21
CA PHE A 416 -7.85 15.17 -15.07
C PHE A 416 -8.46 14.68 -13.75
N TRP A 417 -7.98 13.55 -13.20
CA TRP A 417 -8.56 12.94 -11.99
C TRP A 417 -8.00 13.49 -10.69
N THR A 418 -6.69 13.80 -10.65
CA THR A 418 -6.06 14.46 -9.48
C THR A 418 -6.61 15.85 -9.18
N ASN A 419 -7.32 16.47 -10.12
CA ASN A 419 -7.93 17.79 -9.96
C ASN A 419 -9.39 17.75 -9.46
N PHE A 420 -10.02 16.57 -9.34
CA PHE A 420 -11.46 16.45 -9.04
C PHE A 420 -11.85 15.46 -7.93
N MET A 421 -10.88 14.85 -7.26
CA MET A 421 -11.04 14.25 -5.91
C MET A 421 -10.21 15.04 -4.90
#